data_AF-A0A7W1S9Y1-F1
#
_entry.id   AF-A0A7W1S9Y1-F1
#
_cell.length_a   1.000
_cell.length_b   1.000
_cell.length_c   1.000
_cell.angle_alpha   90.00
_cell.angle_beta   90.00
_cell.angle_gamma   90.00
#
_symmetry.space_group_name_H-M   'P 1'
#
loop_
_entity.id
_entity.type
_entity.pdbx_description
1 polymer ?
#
loop_
_entity_poly.entity_id
_entity_poly.type
_entity_poly.pdbx_seq_one_letter_code
_entity_poly.pdbx_strand_id
1 'polypeptide(L)'
;MNGLTLQQVLSHLAPRSGINLFYDILLYLIFILDLVFMFGQSDKQTITTIMAGGAAALAVVAKLDVFTPKSFGSLIVNAGMFILPLLVVGISKAKKVQPLGVISAVLSALYFFAFWLLSQRS
;
A
#
# COMPACT_ATOMS: atom_id res chain seq x y z
N MET A 1 -10.90 -22.10 -5.46
CA MET A 1 -10.88 -20.70 -4.96
C MET A 1 -12.27 -20.41 -4.43
N ASN A 2 -12.51 -20.62 -3.13
CA ASN A 2 -13.81 -20.29 -2.54
C ASN A 2 -13.91 -18.75 -2.51
N GLY A 3 -14.94 -18.21 -3.17
CA GLY A 3 -15.12 -16.77 -3.28
C GLY A 3 -15.22 -16.12 -1.91
N LEU A 4 -14.41 -15.09 -1.69
CA LEU A 4 -14.47 -14.23 -0.51
C LEU A 4 -15.90 -13.70 -0.37
N THR A 5 -16.60 -14.12 0.67
CA THR A 5 -17.90 -13.53 1.01
C THR A 5 -17.69 -12.12 1.55
N LEU A 6 -18.66 -11.22 1.34
CA LEU A 6 -18.59 -9.83 1.81
C LEU A 6 -18.29 -9.75 3.32
N GLN A 7 -18.83 -10.69 4.08
CA GLN A 7 -18.59 -10.84 5.52
C GLN A 7 -17.11 -11.15 5.84
N GLN A 8 -16.45 -12.00 5.03
CA GLN A 8 -15.03 -12.33 5.19
C GLN A 8 -14.14 -11.12 4.88
N VAL A 9 -14.47 -10.35 3.83
CA VAL A 9 -13.77 -9.10 3.50
C VAL A 9 -13.86 -8.12 4.66
N LEU A 10 -15.07 -7.91 5.20
CA LEU A 10 -15.29 -7.06 6.37
C LEU A 10 -14.51 -7.55 7.60
N SER A 11 -14.41 -8.86 7.82
CA SER A 11 -13.64 -9.41 8.94
C SER A 11 -12.13 -9.21 8.79
N HIS A 12 -11.59 -9.30 7.57
CA HIS A 12 -10.17 -9.03 7.30
C HIS A 12 -9.85 -7.53 7.32
N LEU A 13 -10.83 -6.67 7.06
CA LEU A 13 -10.73 -5.22 7.23
C LEU A 13 -10.73 -4.79 8.71
N ALA A 14 -11.08 -5.67 9.65
CA ALA A 14 -10.88 -5.35 11.05
C ALA A 14 -9.38 -5.28 11.40
N PRO A 15 -8.95 -4.40 12.32
CA PRO A 15 -7.58 -4.42 12.82
C PRO A 15 -7.30 -5.76 13.52
N ARG A 16 -6.22 -6.42 13.10
CA ARG A 16 -5.71 -7.66 13.67
C ARG A 16 -5.01 -7.37 15.00
N SER A 17 -4.81 -8.39 15.83
CA SER A 17 -4.12 -8.26 17.12
C SER A 17 -2.63 -8.63 17.04
N GLY A 18 -1.84 -8.20 18.03
CA GLY A 18 -0.42 -8.52 18.14
C GLY A 18 0.45 -7.77 17.13
N ILE A 19 1.50 -8.41 16.62
CA ILE A 19 2.43 -7.80 15.65
C ILE A 19 1.74 -7.42 14.33
N ASN A 20 0.63 -8.08 14.00
CA ASN A 20 -0.16 -7.79 12.80
C ASN A 20 -0.89 -6.44 12.89
N LEU A 21 -1.11 -5.91 14.09
CA LEU A 21 -1.68 -4.57 14.28
C LEU A 21 -0.73 -3.49 13.75
N PHE A 22 0.58 -3.66 13.94
CA PHE A 22 1.58 -2.74 13.42
C PHE A 22 1.53 -2.66 11.89
N TYR A 23 1.45 -3.82 11.23
CA TYR A 23 1.28 -3.88 9.77
C TYR A 23 -0.03 -3.24 9.30
N ASP A 24 -1.13 -3.48 10.02
CA ASP A 24 -2.43 -2.88 9.69
C ASP A 24 -2.42 -1.35 9.79
N ILE A 25 -1.80 -0.80 10.83
CA ILE A 25 -1.66 0.66 11.00
C ILE A 25 -0.87 1.24 9.83
N LEU A 26 0.26 0.63 9.46
CA LEU A 26 1.06 1.08 8.32
C LEU A 26 0.27 1.02 7.01
N LEU A 27 -0.43 -0.09 6.76
CA LEU A 27 -1.26 -0.25 5.56
C LEU A 27 -2.36 0.81 5.46
N TYR A 28 -3.01 1.14 6.58
CA TYR A 28 -4.02 2.20 6.60
C TYR A 28 -3.44 3.58 6.33
N LEU A 29 -2.27 3.89 6.91
CA LEU A 29 -1.59 5.15 6.64
C LEU A 29 -1.18 5.28 5.18
N ILE A 30 -0.56 4.24 4.61
CA ILE A 30 -0.16 4.20 3.20
C ILE A 30 -1.40 4.39 2.31
N PHE A 31 -2.46 3.61 2.55
CA PHE A 31 -3.71 3.70 1.78
C PHE A 31 -4.30 5.12 1.78
N ILE A 32 -4.45 5.73 2.96
CA ILE A 32 -5.02 7.08 3.08
C ILE A 32 -4.12 8.11 2.40
N LEU A 33 -2.80 8.03 2.61
CA LEU A 33 -1.85 8.98 2.02
C LEU A 33 -1.82 8.88 0.50
N ASP A 34 -1.81 7.67 -0.06
CA ASP A 34 -1.83 7.43 -1.50
C ASP A 34 -3.15 7.89 -2.12
N LEU A 35 -4.28 7.72 -1.43
CA LEU A 35 -5.56 8.27 -1.87
C LEU A 35 -5.56 9.80 -1.88
N VAL A 36 -5.14 10.44 -0.79
CA VAL A 36 -5.08 11.91 -0.71
C VAL A 36 -4.10 12.44 -1.76
N PHE A 37 -2.97 11.78 -1.96
CA PHE A 37 -1.98 12.16 -2.95
C PHE A 37 -2.49 11.98 -4.39
N MET A 38 -3.25 10.91 -4.66
CA MET A 38 -3.93 10.65 -5.92
C MET A 38 -4.94 11.77 -6.25
N PHE A 39 -5.83 12.09 -5.32
CA PHE A 39 -6.83 13.15 -5.50
C PHE A 39 -6.21 14.56 -5.54
N GLY A 40 -5.00 14.73 -5.00
CA GLY A 40 -4.22 15.96 -5.08
C GLY A 40 -3.49 16.18 -6.41
N GLN A 41 -3.45 15.19 -7.30
CA GLN A 41 -2.87 15.36 -8.63
C GLN A 41 -3.78 16.19 -9.55
N SER A 42 -3.18 16.92 -10.49
CA SER A 42 -3.92 17.61 -11.55
C SER A 42 -4.29 16.64 -12.67
N ASP A 43 -5.43 16.86 -13.34
CA ASP A 43 -5.94 16.03 -14.46
C ASP A 43 -4.92 15.76 -15.57
N LYS A 44 -3.92 16.65 -15.75
CA LYS A 44 -2.84 16.50 -16.73
C LYS A 44 -1.80 15.45 -16.35
N GLN A 45 -1.85 14.90 -15.14
CA GLN A 45 -0.91 13.92 -14.62
C GLN A 45 -1.58 12.56 -14.40
N THR A 46 -2.35 12.10 -15.39
CA THR A 46 -3.11 10.84 -15.31
C THR A 46 -2.24 9.64 -14.90
N ILE A 47 -0.99 9.57 -15.39
CA ILE A 47 -0.06 8.48 -15.03
C ILE A 47 0.25 8.50 -13.53
N THR A 48 0.53 9.68 -12.94
CA THR A 48 0.83 9.77 -11.49
C THR A 48 -0.38 9.42 -10.66
N THR A 49 -1.57 9.86 -11.09
CA THR A 49 -2.85 9.51 -10.46
C THR A 49 -3.08 8.01 -10.49
N ILE A 50 -2.90 7.35 -11.64
CA ILE A 50 -3.09 5.89 -11.77
C ILE A 50 -2.08 5.14 -10.90
N MET A 51 -0.82 5.55 -10.88
CA MET A 51 0.21 4.88 -10.08
C MET A 51 -0.02 5.05 -8.57
N ALA A 52 -0.45 6.24 -8.11
CA ALA A 52 -0.82 6.47 -6.71
C ALA A 52 -2.07 5.65 -6.34
N GLY A 53 -3.09 5.63 -7.20
CA GLY A 53 -4.26 4.77 -7.01
C GLY A 53 -3.91 3.28 -7.04
N GLY A 54 -2.94 2.88 -7.85
CA GLY A 54 -2.41 1.52 -7.90
C GLY A 54 -1.72 1.14 -6.59
N ALA A 55 -0.91 2.04 -6.00
CA ALA A 55 -0.31 1.82 -4.69
C ALA A 55 -1.36 1.66 -3.59
N ALA A 56 -2.39 2.51 -3.58
CA ALA A 56 -3.54 2.38 -2.68
C ALA A 56 -4.28 1.04 -2.87
N ALA A 57 -4.50 0.60 -4.11
CA ALA A 57 -5.12 -0.68 -4.39
C ALA A 57 -4.25 -1.86 -3.91
N LEU A 58 -2.93 -1.80 -4.07
CA LEU A 58 -2.01 -2.80 -3.54
C LEU A 58 -2.03 -2.86 -2.02
N ALA A 59 -2.18 -1.72 -1.32
CA ALA A 59 -2.34 -1.70 0.13
C ALA A 59 -3.60 -2.46 0.57
N VAL A 60 -4.71 -2.36 -0.17
CA VAL A 60 -5.92 -3.15 0.09
C VAL A 60 -5.67 -4.64 -0.17
N VAL A 61 -5.01 -4.99 -1.28
CA VAL A 61 -4.66 -6.39 -1.60
C VAL A 61 -3.78 -6.99 -0.51
N ALA A 62 -2.79 -6.24 -0.01
CA ALA A 62 -1.93 -6.64 1.10
C ALA A 62 -2.73 -6.81 2.40
N LYS A 63 -3.65 -5.89 2.72
CA LYS A 63 -4.50 -5.97 3.93
C LYS A 63 -5.44 -7.17 3.92
N LEU A 64 -5.95 -7.54 2.75
CA LEU A 64 -6.87 -8.68 2.60
C LEU A 64 -6.16 -10.04 2.64
N ASP A 65 -4.83 -10.07 2.75
CA ASP A 65 -3.98 -11.27 2.71
C ASP A 65 -4.32 -12.17 1.49
N VAL A 66 -4.55 -11.54 0.33
CA VAL A 66 -4.93 -12.26 -0.91
C VAL A 66 -3.90 -13.33 -1.29
N PHE A 67 -2.64 -13.04 -1.00
CA PHE A 67 -1.52 -13.95 -1.21
C PHE A 67 -0.93 -14.36 0.14
N THR A 68 -0.50 -15.62 0.25
CA THR A 68 0.17 -16.07 1.48
C THR A 68 1.48 -15.31 1.70
N PRO A 69 1.85 -14.98 2.96
CA PRO A 69 3.00 -14.12 3.26
C PRO A 69 4.33 -14.53 2.60
N LYS A 70 4.56 -15.83 2.43
CA LYS A 70 5.78 -16.41 1.85
C LYS A 70 5.70 -16.68 0.34
N SER A 71 4.61 -16.29 -0.31
CA SER A 71 4.46 -16.46 -1.75
C SER A 71 5.14 -15.35 -2.55
N PHE A 72 5.50 -15.65 -3.79
CA PHE A 72 6.02 -14.65 -4.73
C PHE A 72 5.02 -13.51 -4.99
N GLY A 73 3.72 -13.79 -4.96
CA GLY A 73 2.68 -12.77 -5.10
C GLY A 73 2.72 -11.71 -4.00
N SER A 74 2.91 -12.13 -2.74
CA SER A 74 3.09 -11.21 -1.61
C SER A 74 4.30 -10.28 -1.80
N LEU A 75 5.42 -10.82 -2.30
CA LEU A 75 6.61 -10.02 -2.61
C LEU A 75 6.31 -8.94 -3.66
N ILE A 76 5.63 -9.30 -4.76
CA ILE A 76 5.29 -8.35 -5.83
C ILE A 76 4.36 -7.25 -5.29
N VAL A 77 3.33 -7.61 -4.51
CA VAL A 77 2.38 -6.65 -3.95
C VAL A 77 3.11 -5.65 -3.04
N ASN A 78 3.93 -6.15 -2.11
CA ASN A 78 4.63 -5.30 -1.16
C ASN A 78 5.71 -4.44 -1.84
N ALA A 79 6.43 -5.00 -2.82
CA ALA A 79 7.41 -4.25 -3.60
C ALA A 79 6.74 -3.18 -4.47
N GLY A 80 5.61 -3.49 -5.11
CA GLY A 80 4.83 -2.55 -5.89
C GLY A 80 4.31 -1.39 -5.04
N MET A 81 3.79 -1.69 -3.84
CA MET A 81 3.34 -0.68 -2.89
C MET A 81 4.47 0.25 -2.42
N PHE A 82 5.71 -0.22 -2.39
CA PHE A 82 6.88 0.62 -2.11
C PHE A 82 7.35 1.43 -3.34
N ILE A 83 7.52 0.77 -4.49
CA ILE A 83 8.12 1.36 -5.69
C ILE A 83 7.20 2.41 -6.33
N LEU A 84 5.89 2.15 -6.38
CA LEU A 84 4.94 3.05 -7.04
C LEU A 84 4.92 4.45 -6.41
N PRO A 85 4.68 4.66 -5.10
CA PRO A 85 4.68 6.01 -4.53
C PRO A 85 6.05 6.69 -4.66
N LEU A 86 7.15 5.93 -4.58
CA LEU A 86 8.50 6.45 -4.82
C LEU A 86 8.65 7.02 -6.25
N LEU A 87 8.22 6.27 -7.26
CA LEU A 87 8.22 6.74 -8.65
C LEU A 87 7.33 7.95 -8.85
N VAL A 88 6.11 7.91 -8.29
CA VAL A 88 5.14 9.01 -8.42
C VAL A 88 5.70 10.30 -7.84
N VAL A 89 6.34 10.25 -6.68
CA VAL A 89 7.01 11.41 -6.07
C VAL A 89 8.09 11.99 -6.97
N GLY A 90 8.88 11.13 -7.64
CA GLY A 90 9.96 11.56 -8.53
C GLY A 90 9.48 12.27 -9.79
N ILE A 91 8.34 11.85 -10.34
CA ILE A 91 7.81 12.37 -11.61
C ILE A 91 6.68 13.39 -11.44
N SER A 92 6.08 13.49 -10.24
CA SER A 92 4.96 14.40 -9.99
C SER A 92 5.38 15.87 -10.00
N LYS A 93 4.58 16.67 -10.69
CA LYS A 93 4.66 18.14 -10.73
C LYS A 93 3.79 18.80 -9.66
N ALA A 94 2.99 18.04 -8.91
CA ALA A 94 2.07 18.56 -7.90
C ALA A 94 2.80 18.88 -6.58
N LYS A 95 3.61 19.96 -6.58
CA LYS A 95 4.51 20.32 -5.47
C LYS A 95 3.81 20.52 -4.12
N LYS A 96 2.55 20.95 -4.12
CA LYS A 96 1.77 21.17 -2.89
C LYS A 96 1.48 19.88 -2.14
N VAL A 97 1.22 18.79 -2.85
CA VAL A 97 0.87 17.49 -2.27
C VAL A 97 2.04 16.50 -2.29
N GLN A 98 3.16 16.86 -2.93
CA GLN A 98 4.37 16.04 -3.00
C GLN A 98 4.90 15.57 -1.62
N PRO A 99 4.86 16.37 -0.54
CA PRO A 99 5.28 15.89 0.78
C PRO A 99 4.48 14.68 1.27
N LEU A 100 3.19 14.60 0.95
CA LEU A 100 2.35 13.45 1.31
C LEU A 100 2.81 12.17 0.58
N GLY A 101 3.14 12.30 -0.71
CA GLY A 101 3.71 11.19 -1.47
C GLY A 101 5.06 10.74 -0.93
N VAL A 102 5.92 11.67 -0.48
CA VAL A 102 7.21 11.32 0.15
C VAL A 102 7.00 10.53 1.43
N ILE A 103 6.09 11.00 2.29
CA ILE A 103 5.75 10.30 3.55
C ILE A 103 5.18 8.92 3.23
N SER A 104 4.28 8.82 2.25
CA SER A 104 3.75 7.53 1.78
C SER A 104 4.89 6.59 1.36
N ALA A 105 5.79 7.03 0.48
CA ALA A 105 6.91 6.23 0.00
C ALA A 105 7.81 5.72 1.14
N VAL A 106 8.08 6.57 2.15
CA VAL A 106 8.85 6.17 3.34
C VAL A 106 8.10 5.12 4.17
N LEU A 107 6.80 5.31 4.42
CA LEU A 107 6.01 4.35 5.17
C LEU A 107 5.87 3.02 4.42
N SER A 108 5.70 3.05 3.10
CA SER A 108 5.67 1.85 2.25
C SER A 108 7.00 1.12 2.27
N ALA A 109 8.12 1.83 2.28
CA ALA A 109 9.44 1.24 2.46
C ALA A 109 9.57 0.54 3.81
N LEU A 110 9.19 1.23 4.90
CA LEU A 110 9.22 0.67 6.25
C LEU A 110 8.36 -0.59 6.34
N TYR A 111 7.15 -0.56 5.77
CA TYR A 111 6.28 -1.72 5.69
C TYR A 111 6.95 -2.88 4.92
N PHE A 112 7.45 -2.61 3.71
CA PHE A 112 8.08 -3.62 2.86
C PHE A 112 9.26 -4.29 3.55
N PHE A 113 10.19 -3.51 4.10
CA PHE A 113 11.37 -4.06 4.78
C PHE A 113 11.02 -4.77 6.08
N ALA A 114 10.08 -4.26 6.86
CA ALA A 114 9.62 -4.92 8.08
C ALA A 114 8.92 -6.25 7.78
N PHE A 115 8.07 -6.30 6.76
CA PHE A 115 7.40 -7.52 6.33
C PHE A 115 8.39 -8.54 5.76
N TRP A 116 9.31 -8.08 4.90
CA TRP A 116 10.33 -8.93 4.30
C TRP A 116 11.26 -9.54 5.36
N LEU A 117 11.73 -8.75 6.33
CA LEU A 117 12.63 -9.23 7.38
C LEU A 117 11.94 -10.17 8.38
N LEU A 118 10.72 -9.84 8.82
CA LEU A 118 10.09 -10.50 9.96
C LEU A 118 9.03 -11.54 9.58
N SER A 119 8.36 -11.39 8.44
CA SER A 119 7.25 -12.26 8.04
C SER A 119 7.60 -13.18 6.85
N GLN A 120 8.54 -12.76 6.00
CA GLN A 120 8.93 -13.54 4.83
C GLN A 120 10.13 -14.46 5.11
N ARG A 121 11.00 -14.13 6.08
CA ARG A 121 12.19 -14.93 6.45
C ARG A 121 11.99 -15.87 7.64
N SER A 122 10.97 -15.67 8.47
CA SER A 122 10.54 -16.57 9.56
C SER A 122 9.52 -17.55 9.05
#